data_AF-A0A849DVI5-F1
#
_entry.id   AF-A0A849DVI5-F1
#
_cell.length_a   1.000
_cell.length_b   1.000
_cell.length_c   1.000
_cell.angle_alpha   90.00
_cell.angle_beta   90.00
_cell.angle_gamma   90.00
#
_symmetry.space_group_name_H-M   'P 1'
#
loop_
_entity.id
_entity.type
_entity.pdbx_description
1 polymer ?
#
loop_
_entity_poly.entity_id
_entity_poly.type
_entity_poly.pdbx_seq_one_letter_code
_entity_poly.pdbx_strand_id
1 'polypeptide(L)'
;MSRMFCTLLVLAGVTLSANAQYAAKITVGSGNSFVVNRLNIRDNRLYSNDGQSSSSLAMVKQIEFRFTGLGLAMCEKMFRSGDLKSLESLLNQYVAPVARHSALPTNLGDYLLWMVRVQYWNENQPGMSKSIGHLRQTNNQALIDAASLYFVMLLIDQGKLADAKTVFASVAEPDKVSVPMAEYIRGRMAYEERDSRAAMQHVARIIAFHSRDPEWMPPATALEALVYQQLGQPQKAAVVADEMIIAYPGTRWSTLGEKIKMESMGNTGG
;
A
#
# COMPACT_ATOMS: atom_id res chain seq x y z
N MET A 1 17.00 38.66 -60.41
CA MET A 1 17.43 38.87 -59.00
C MET A 1 16.31 38.38 -58.08
N SER A 2 16.36 37.12 -57.68
CA SER A 2 15.37 36.52 -56.77
C SER A 2 15.71 36.87 -55.32
N ARG A 3 14.77 37.44 -54.58
CA ARG A 3 14.86 37.58 -53.12
C ARG A 3 14.14 36.40 -52.47
N MET A 4 14.91 35.59 -51.75
CA MET A 4 14.47 34.44 -50.97
C MET A 4 14.12 34.93 -49.57
N PHE A 5 12.84 34.88 -49.19
CA PHE A 5 12.38 35.18 -47.83
C PHE A 5 12.56 33.93 -46.96
N CYS A 6 13.48 34.00 -45.99
CA CYS A 6 13.63 33.00 -44.93
C CYS A 6 12.74 33.40 -43.74
N THR A 7 11.65 32.68 -43.54
CA THR A 7 10.78 32.82 -42.36
C THR A 7 11.41 32.08 -41.19
N LEU A 8 11.98 32.84 -40.24
CA LEU A 8 12.51 32.30 -38.99
C LEU A 8 11.36 32.06 -38.02
N LEU A 9 11.04 30.80 -37.74
CA LEU A 9 10.01 30.40 -36.79
C LEU A 9 10.65 30.24 -35.40
N VAL A 10 10.49 31.24 -34.54
CA VAL A 10 10.97 31.22 -33.15
C VAL A 10 9.97 30.42 -32.32
N LEU A 11 10.28 29.15 -32.02
CA LEU A 11 9.58 28.39 -30.98
C LEU A 11 10.00 28.95 -29.61
N ALA A 12 9.13 29.78 -29.03
CA ALA A 12 9.21 30.12 -27.62
C ALA A 12 8.85 28.88 -26.79
N GLY A 13 9.88 28.18 -26.29
CA GLY A 13 9.72 27.11 -25.31
C GLY A 13 9.19 27.69 -23.99
N VAL A 14 7.91 27.48 -23.72
CA VAL A 14 7.33 27.72 -22.40
C VAL A 14 7.89 26.63 -21.47
N THR A 15 8.95 26.95 -20.74
CA THR A 15 9.39 26.15 -19.60
C THR A 15 8.34 26.32 -18.51
N LEU A 16 7.35 25.42 -18.47
CA LEU A 16 6.48 25.24 -17.32
C LEU A 16 7.37 24.85 -16.14
N SER A 17 7.69 25.83 -15.30
CA SER A 17 8.30 25.60 -13.99
C SER A 17 7.37 24.66 -13.22
N ALA A 18 7.79 23.42 -13.03
CA ALA A 18 7.09 22.43 -12.24
C ALA A 18 6.90 22.99 -10.83
N ASN A 19 5.67 23.42 -10.51
CA ASN A 19 5.30 23.83 -9.17
C ASN A 19 5.67 22.72 -8.19
N ALA A 20 6.25 23.09 -7.05
CA ALA A 20 6.59 22.14 -6.01
C ALA A 20 5.34 21.35 -5.60
N GLN A 21 5.38 20.04 -5.78
CA GLN A 21 4.26 19.12 -5.49
C GLN A 21 4.04 18.92 -3.98
N TYR A 22 4.90 19.49 -3.13
CA TYR A 22 4.79 19.47 -1.68
C TYR A 22 5.40 20.72 -1.06
N ALA A 23 5.02 20.99 0.18
CA ALA A 23 5.75 21.85 1.10
C ALA A 23 6.24 21.02 2.28
N ALA A 24 7.46 21.26 2.77
CA ALA A 24 8.00 20.60 3.94
C ALA A 24 8.18 21.61 5.06
N LYS A 25 7.45 21.43 6.16
CA LYS A 25 7.67 22.19 7.39
C LYS A 25 8.75 21.49 8.20
N ILE A 26 9.86 22.17 8.45
CA ILE A 26 10.97 21.68 9.25
C ILE A 26 10.91 22.31 10.63
N THR A 27 10.97 21.48 11.66
CA THR A 27 11.10 21.91 13.06
C THR A 27 12.47 21.50 13.57
N VAL A 28 13.23 22.47 14.09
CA VAL A 28 14.55 22.22 14.68
C VAL A 28 14.47 22.01 16.19
N GLY A 29 15.53 21.50 16.81
CA GLY A 29 15.60 21.20 18.24
C GLY A 29 15.28 22.37 19.17
N SER A 30 15.50 23.62 18.71
CA SER A 30 15.13 24.83 19.45
C SER A 30 13.62 25.13 19.48
N GLY A 31 12.80 24.39 18.74
CA GLY A 31 11.37 24.62 18.57
C GLY A 31 11.01 25.54 17.39
N ASN A 32 11.98 26.28 16.85
CA ASN A 32 11.77 27.10 15.66
C ASN A 32 11.38 26.23 14.45
N SER A 33 10.51 26.76 13.59
CA SER A 33 10.06 26.07 12.39
C SER A 33 10.08 26.97 11.17
N PHE A 34 10.37 26.39 10.01
CA PHE A 34 10.33 27.07 8.72
C PHE A 34 9.81 26.13 7.63
N VAL A 35 9.36 26.68 6.52
CA VAL A 35 8.78 25.93 5.41
C VAL A 35 9.67 26.05 4.18
N VAL A 36 9.94 24.92 3.53
CA VAL A 36 10.63 24.86 2.24
C VAL A 36 9.73 24.21 1.19
N ASN A 37 9.87 24.63 -0.06
CA ASN A 37 9.11 24.04 -1.18
C ASN A 37 9.88 22.86 -1.80
N ARG A 38 11.14 22.66 -1.39
CA ARG A 38 11.97 21.54 -1.82
C ARG A 38 12.99 21.24 -0.75
N LEU A 39 13.14 19.97 -0.39
CA LEU A 39 14.28 19.53 0.42
C LEU A 39 15.55 19.52 -0.43
N ASN A 40 16.49 20.40 -0.08
CA ASN A 40 17.84 20.42 -0.65
C ASN A 40 18.83 20.03 0.46
N ILE A 41 19.27 18.77 0.41
CA ILE A 41 20.16 18.19 1.41
C ILE A 41 21.51 17.91 0.75
N ARG A 42 22.59 18.48 1.30
CA ARG A 42 23.98 18.26 0.87
C ARG A 42 24.87 18.24 2.10
N ASP A 43 25.85 17.34 2.14
CA ASP A 43 26.88 17.27 3.19
C ASP A 43 26.32 17.32 4.62
N ASN A 44 25.25 16.56 4.89
CA ASN A 44 24.56 16.50 6.18
C ASN A 44 23.93 17.84 6.63
N ARG A 45 23.62 18.72 5.67
CA ARG A 45 22.97 20.02 5.88
C ARG A 45 21.73 20.17 5.01
N LEU A 46 20.73 20.84 5.56
CA LEU A 46 19.51 21.26 4.87
C LEU A 46 19.64 22.73 4.48
N TYR A 47 19.48 23.02 3.18
CA TYR A 47 19.56 24.37 2.64
C TYR A 47 18.17 25.00 2.47
N SER A 48 18.08 26.32 2.67
CA SER A 48 16.88 27.11 2.36
C SER A 48 16.61 27.16 0.85
N ASN A 49 15.41 27.61 0.48
CA ASN A 49 15.00 27.71 -0.93
C ASN A 49 15.93 28.60 -1.78
N ASP A 50 16.51 29.64 -1.18
CA ASP A 50 17.47 30.55 -1.82
C ASP A 50 18.93 30.03 -1.78
N GLY A 51 19.18 28.92 -1.09
CA GLY A 51 20.51 28.32 -0.91
C GLY A 51 21.47 29.11 0.00
N GLN A 52 21.07 30.26 0.54
CA GLN A 52 21.97 31.14 1.29
C GLN A 52 22.14 30.74 2.76
N SER A 53 21.13 30.06 3.33
CA SER A 53 21.18 29.57 4.70
C SER A 53 21.15 28.05 4.73
N SER A 54 21.77 27.47 5.75
CA SER A 54 21.72 26.02 5.96
C SER A 54 21.68 25.66 7.44
N SER A 55 20.97 24.60 7.76
CA SER A 55 20.90 24.00 9.10
C SER A 55 21.53 22.61 9.06
N SER A 56 22.22 22.21 10.13
CA SER A 56 22.67 20.83 10.26
C SER A 56 21.46 19.89 10.35
N LEU A 57 21.50 18.73 9.68
CA LEU A 57 20.44 17.72 9.83
C LEU A 57 20.35 17.19 11.26
N ALA A 58 21.45 17.18 12.02
CA ALA A 58 21.45 16.79 13.42
C ALA A 58 20.60 17.71 14.31
N MET A 59 20.33 18.94 13.85
CA MET A 59 19.43 19.89 14.54
C MET A 59 17.97 19.70 14.15
N VAL A 60 17.67 18.91 13.12
CA VAL A 60 16.29 18.68 12.65
C VAL A 60 15.60 17.69 13.57
N LYS A 61 14.55 18.16 14.24
CA LYS A 61 13.71 17.33 15.10
C LYS A 61 12.62 16.61 14.30
N GLN A 62 12.02 17.30 13.32
CA GLN A 62 10.91 16.78 12.54
C GLN A 62 10.82 17.46 11.17
N ILE A 63 10.39 16.70 10.16
CA ILE A 63 10.02 17.19 8.83
C ILE A 63 8.60 16.73 8.49
N GLU A 64 7.67 17.67 8.38
CA GLU A 64 6.29 17.40 8.01
C GLU A 64 6.09 17.74 6.51
N PHE A 65 5.95 16.71 5.68
CA PHE A 65 5.55 16.88 4.29
C PHE A 65 4.05 17.13 4.19
N ARG A 66 3.69 18.15 3.43
CA ARG A 66 2.32 18.55 3.11
C ARG A 66 2.16 18.50 1.61
N PHE A 67 1.30 17.60 1.14
CA PHE A 67 1.02 17.42 -0.27
C PHE A 67 -0.27 18.17 -0.64
N THR A 68 -0.22 18.96 -1.71
CA THR A 68 -1.40 19.65 -2.21
C THR A 68 -2.36 18.64 -2.82
N GLY A 69 -3.53 18.45 -2.22
CA GLY A 69 -4.55 17.52 -2.73
C GLY A 69 -4.32 16.05 -2.34
N LEU A 70 -3.43 15.76 -1.39
CA LEU A 70 -3.24 14.40 -0.86
C LEU A 70 -3.03 14.42 0.67
N GLY A 71 -3.93 13.77 1.39
CA GLY A 71 -3.85 13.60 2.85
C GLY A 71 -4.25 12.18 3.26
N LEU A 72 -3.87 11.75 4.46
CA LEU A 72 -4.14 10.39 4.94
C LEU A 72 -5.63 10.02 4.93
N ALA A 73 -6.52 10.96 5.29
CA ALA A 73 -7.97 10.75 5.23
C ALA A 73 -8.49 10.54 3.79
N MET A 74 -7.84 11.18 2.81
CA MET A 74 -8.16 10.97 1.39
C MET A 74 -7.66 9.59 0.94
N CYS A 75 -6.47 9.17 1.36
CA CYS A 75 -5.97 7.82 1.10
C CYS A 75 -6.96 6.77 1.61
N GLU A 76 -7.43 6.92 2.85
CA GLU A 76 -8.42 6.02 3.45
C GLU A 76 -9.74 6.03 2.69
N LYS A 77 -10.27 7.21 2.34
CA LYS A 77 -11.52 7.33 1.58
C LYS A 77 -11.42 6.61 0.23
N MET A 78 -10.36 6.86 -0.53
CA MET A 78 -10.16 6.23 -1.85
C MET A 78 -9.94 4.73 -1.74
N PHE A 79 -9.25 4.28 -0.70
CA PHE A 79 -9.06 2.85 -0.44
C PHE A 79 -10.41 2.16 -0.19
N ARG A 80 -11.24 2.74 0.69
CA ARG A 80 -12.56 2.21 1.03
C ARG A 80 -13.55 2.24 -0.14
N SER A 81 -13.44 3.22 -1.05
CA SER A 81 -14.27 3.27 -2.26
C SER A 81 -13.81 2.30 -3.36
N GLY A 82 -12.66 1.63 -3.20
CA GLY A 82 -12.10 0.72 -4.20
C GLY A 82 -11.33 1.44 -5.32
N ASP A 83 -11.08 2.75 -5.21
CA ASP A 83 -10.33 3.56 -6.18
C ASP A 83 -8.80 3.34 -6.10
N LEU A 84 -8.39 2.07 -5.99
CA LEU A 84 -7.01 1.67 -5.68
C LEU A 84 -6.01 2.14 -6.75
N LYS A 85 -6.36 2.04 -8.04
CA LYS A 85 -5.47 2.50 -9.13
C LYS A 85 -5.23 4.01 -9.06
N SER A 86 -6.27 4.78 -8.79
CA SER A 86 -6.19 6.23 -8.66
C SER A 86 -5.39 6.63 -7.42
N LEU A 87 -5.60 5.94 -6.29
CA LEU A 87 -4.84 6.15 -5.06
C LEU A 87 -3.35 5.87 -5.26
N GLU A 88 -3.02 4.76 -5.90
CA GLU A 88 -1.63 4.42 -6.21
C GLU A 88 -0.98 5.47 -7.11
N SER A 89 -1.69 5.93 -8.14
CA SER A 89 -1.20 6.99 -9.05
C SER A 89 -0.89 8.28 -8.28
N LEU A 90 -1.78 8.73 -7.39
CA LEU A 90 -1.55 9.92 -6.56
C LEU A 90 -0.35 9.74 -5.62
N LEU A 91 -0.25 8.60 -4.94
CA LEU A 91 0.88 8.35 -4.05
C LEU A 91 2.21 8.30 -4.82
N ASN A 92 2.22 7.70 -6.02
CA ASN A 92 3.40 7.71 -6.89
C ASN A 92 3.76 9.12 -7.39
N GLN A 93 2.76 9.96 -7.66
CA GLN A 93 2.98 11.34 -8.09
C GLN A 93 3.58 12.19 -6.97
N TYR A 94 3.03 12.10 -5.74
CA TYR A 94 3.35 13.03 -4.66
C TYR A 94 4.39 12.50 -3.67
N VAL A 95 4.30 11.23 -3.29
CA VAL A 95 5.09 10.63 -2.19
C VAL A 95 6.36 9.99 -2.71
N ALA A 96 6.30 9.25 -3.81
CA ALA A 96 7.47 8.54 -4.34
C ALA A 96 8.69 9.44 -4.62
N PRO A 97 8.56 10.70 -5.11
CA PRO A 97 9.71 11.59 -5.32
C PRO A 97 10.46 11.94 -4.05
N VAL A 98 9.80 11.90 -2.89
CA VAL A 98 10.37 12.26 -1.59
C VAL A 98 10.65 11.05 -0.69
N ALA A 99 10.23 9.85 -1.09
CA ALA A 99 10.39 8.61 -0.33
C ALA A 99 11.83 8.29 0.12
N ARG A 100 12.83 8.74 -0.67
CA ARG A 100 14.26 8.65 -0.31
C ARG A 100 14.65 9.38 0.99
N HIS A 101 13.79 10.26 1.47
CA HIS A 101 13.98 11.00 2.73
C HIS A 101 13.35 10.30 3.93
N SER A 102 12.85 9.07 3.77
CA SER A 102 12.24 8.27 4.85
C SER A 102 13.16 7.99 6.04
N ALA A 103 14.48 8.01 5.85
CA ALA A 103 15.46 7.90 6.94
C ALA A 103 15.49 9.11 7.89
N LEU A 104 14.91 10.24 7.50
CA LEU A 104 14.81 11.43 8.33
C LEU A 104 13.57 11.34 9.24
N PRO A 105 13.48 12.12 10.33
CA PRO A 105 12.32 12.12 11.22
C PRO A 105 11.11 12.78 10.54
N THR A 106 10.43 12.04 9.67
CA THR A 106 9.39 12.56 8.78
C THR A 106 8.04 11.87 8.98
N ASN A 107 6.96 12.49 8.49
CA ASN A 107 5.64 11.86 8.40
C ASN A 107 5.47 10.96 7.15
N LEU A 108 6.52 10.68 6.37
CA LEU A 108 6.41 9.86 5.16
C LEU A 108 6.02 8.41 5.46
N GLY A 109 6.30 7.92 6.66
CA GLY A 109 6.02 6.54 7.05
C GLY A 109 4.57 6.12 6.80
N ASP A 110 3.61 6.94 7.21
CA ASP A 110 2.18 6.62 7.03
C ASP A 110 1.79 6.58 5.55
N TYR A 111 2.31 7.50 4.74
CA TYR A 111 2.06 7.54 3.30
C TYR A 111 2.72 6.36 2.58
N LEU A 112 3.92 5.96 3.00
CA LEU A 112 4.61 4.79 2.47
C LEU A 112 3.89 3.49 2.83
N LEU A 113 3.28 3.41 4.03
CA LEU A 113 2.43 2.29 4.38
C LEU A 113 1.19 2.25 3.47
N TRP A 114 0.54 3.39 3.21
CA TRP A 114 -0.53 3.44 2.20
C TRP A 114 -0.08 3.00 0.81
N MET A 115 1.15 3.35 0.40
CA MET A 115 1.73 2.83 -0.85
C MET A 115 1.83 1.30 -0.84
N VAL A 116 2.35 0.70 0.24
CA VAL A 116 2.43 -0.77 0.37
C VAL A 116 1.04 -1.41 0.27
N ARG A 117 0.06 -0.87 1.00
CA ARG A 117 -1.33 -1.38 1.00
C ARG A 117 -1.92 -1.40 -0.40
N VAL A 118 -1.88 -0.26 -1.08
CA VAL A 118 -2.50 -0.13 -2.41
C VAL A 118 -1.73 -0.93 -3.47
N GLN A 119 -0.40 -0.96 -3.40
CA GLN A 119 0.43 -1.71 -4.34
C GLN A 119 0.25 -3.21 -4.19
N TYR A 120 0.04 -3.72 -2.97
CA TYR A 120 -0.33 -5.12 -2.75
C TYR A 120 -1.65 -5.45 -3.46
N TRP A 121 -2.70 -4.66 -3.19
CA TRP A 121 -4.03 -4.92 -3.76
C TRP A 121 -4.16 -4.64 -5.26
N ASN A 122 -3.29 -3.80 -5.83
CA ASN A 122 -3.15 -3.60 -7.28
C ASN A 122 -2.14 -4.58 -7.93
N GLU A 123 -1.56 -5.51 -7.16
CA GLU A 123 -0.60 -6.51 -7.64
C GLU A 123 0.70 -5.90 -8.20
N ASN A 124 1.04 -4.67 -7.81
CA ASN A 124 2.30 -4.00 -8.15
C ASN A 124 3.44 -4.44 -7.21
N GLN A 125 3.92 -5.67 -7.37
CA GLN A 125 4.99 -6.24 -6.55
C GLN A 125 6.31 -5.43 -6.58
N PRO A 126 6.80 -4.92 -7.74
CA PRO A 126 8.00 -4.10 -7.77
C PRO A 126 7.86 -2.80 -6.98
N GLY A 127 6.71 -2.12 -7.11
CA GLY A 127 6.39 -0.92 -6.35
C GLY A 127 6.34 -1.19 -4.85
N MET A 128 5.61 -2.24 -4.45
CA MET A 128 5.48 -2.65 -3.05
C MET A 128 6.84 -2.93 -2.40
N SER A 129 7.71 -3.69 -3.08
CA SER A 129 9.05 -4.03 -2.58
C SER A 129 9.91 -2.77 -2.35
N LYS A 130 9.82 -1.79 -3.26
CA LYS A 130 10.49 -0.49 -3.10
C LYS A 130 9.95 0.30 -1.91
N SER A 131 8.62 0.36 -1.74
CA SER A 131 7.97 1.05 -0.62
C SER A 131 8.33 0.42 0.73
N ILE A 132 8.38 -0.91 0.82
CA ILE A 132 8.86 -1.64 2.01
C ILE A 132 10.32 -1.26 2.32
N GLY A 133 11.17 -1.18 1.29
CA GLY A 133 12.57 -0.76 1.45
C GLY A 133 12.69 0.64 2.08
N HIS A 134 11.82 1.58 1.70
CA HIS A 134 11.76 2.91 2.32
C HIS A 134 11.20 2.85 3.76
N LEU A 135 10.18 2.06 4.04
CA LEU A 135 9.63 1.91 5.39
C LEU A 135 10.66 1.40 6.40
N ARG A 136 11.51 0.45 5.99
CA ARG A 136 12.62 -0.05 6.80
C ARG A 136 13.62 1.03 7.23
N GLN A 137 13.67 2.16 6.51
CA GLN A 137 14.57 3.27 6.84
C GLN A 137 13.96 4.23 7.89
N THR A 138 12.65 4.16 8.16
CA THR A 138 11.95 5.12 9.03
C THR A 138 12.27 5.01 10.52
N ASN A 139 12.97 3.94 10.95
CA ASN A 139 13.21 3.59 12.35
C ASN A 139 11.92 3.51 13.21
N ASN A 140 10.75 3.34 12.58
CA ASN A 140 9.47 3.17 13.25
C ASN A 140 9.05 1.70 13.19
N GLN A 141 9.22 0.98 14.30
CA GLN A 141 8.98 -0.46 14.35
C GLN A 141 7.53 -0.84 13.99
N ALA A 142 6.53 -0.06 14.41
CA ALA A 142 5.13 -0.35 14.09
C ALA A 142 4.85 -0.32 12.58
N LEU A 143 5.45 0.63 11.86
CA LEU A 143 5.34 0.71 10.41
C LEU A 143 6.12 -0.41 9.70
N ILE A 144 7.28 -0.78 10.25
CA ILE A 144 8.10 -1.89 9.75
C ILE A 144 7.38 -3.23 9.91
N ASP A 145 6.73 -3.45 11.06
CA ASP A 145 5.95 -4.66 11.33
C ASP A 145 4.75 -4.76 10.38
N ALA A 146 4.02 -3.66 10.18
CA ALA A 146 2.93 -3.60 9.20
C ALA A 146 3.42 -3.94 7.78
N ALA A 147 4.51 -3.31 7.33
CA ALA A 147 5.11 -3.59 6.04
C ALA A 147 5.55 -5.06 5.91
N SER A 148 6.05 -5.65 7.00
CA SER A 148 6.49 -7.04 7.05
C SER A 148 5.32 -8.01 6.91
N LEU A 149 4.15 -7.72 7.50
CA LEU A 149 2.95 -8.53 7.30
C LEU A 149 2.45 -8.50 5.85
N TYR A 150 2.52 -7.36 5.15
CA TYR A 150 2.26 -7.35 3.70
C TYR A 150 3.30 -8.16 2.92
N PHE A 151 4.57 -8.09 3.31
CA PHE A 151 5.61 -8.92 2.70
C PHE A 151 5.36 -10.42 2.90
N VAL A 152 4.84 -10.83 4.07
CA VAL A 152 4.42 -12.22 4.30
C VAL A 152 3.37 -12.64 3.29
N MET A 153 2.33 -11.84 3.06
CA MET A 153 1.29 -12.17 2.08
C MET A 153 1.86 -12.29 0.66
N LEU A 154 2.76 -11.39 0.26
CA LEU A 154 3.45 -11.47 -1.03
C LEU A 154 4.24 -12.78 -1.17
N LEU A 155 4.91 -13.25 -0.11
CA LEU A 155 5.62 -14.53 -0.12
C LEU A 155 4.67 -15.70 -0.26
N ILE A 156 3.50 -15.68 0.40
CA ILE A 156 2.46 -16.69 0.24
C ILE A 156 1.96 -16.70 -1.22
N ASP A 157 1.66 -15.53 -1.80
CA ASP A 157 1.21 -15.40 -3.20
C ASP A 157 2.25 -15.91 -4.21
N GLN A 158 3.54 -15.89 -3.84
CA GLN A 158 4.65 -16.45 -4.63
C GLN A 158 4.91 -17.95 -4.37
N GLY A 159 4.11 -18.62 -3.53
CA GLY A 159 4.32 -20.01 -3.15
C GLY A 159 5.51 -20.25 -2.20
N LYS A 160 6.09 -19.19 -1.63
CA LYS A 160 7.26 -19.24 -0.73
C LYS A 160 6.82 -19.35 0.73
N LEU A 161 6.08 -20.40 1.05
CA LEU A 161 5.45 -20.57 2.36
C LEU A 161 6.47 -20.62 3.52
N ALA A 162 7.60 -21.28 3.34
CA ALA A 162 8.64 -21.37 4.38
C ALA A 162 9.24 -20.00 4.74
N ASP A 163 9.52 -19.17 3.72
CA ASP A 163 9.99 -17.80 3.91
C ASP A 163 8.90 -16.95 4.56
N ALA A 164 7.64 -17.10 4.14
CA ALA A 164 6.50 -16.38 4.70
C ALA A 164 6.36 -16.64 6.21
N LYS A 165 6.48 -17.90 6.63
CA LYS A 165 6.44 -18.30 8.05
C LYS A 165 7.60 -17.70 8.84
N THR A 166 8.80 -17.71 8.27
CA THR A 166 10.00 -17.12 8.89
C THR A 166 9.82 -15.62 9.12
N VAL A 167 9.33 -14.89 8.11
CA VAL A 167 9.07 -13.45 8.24
C VAL A 167 7.93 -13.19 9.23
N PHE A 168 6.85 -13.95 9.18
CA PHE A 168 5.72 -13.77 10.11
C PHE A 168 6.15 -13.97 11.56
N ALA A 169 6.98 -14.98 11.85
CA ALA A 169 7.53 -15.24 13.18
C ALA A 169 8.50 -14.15 13.66
N SER A 170 9.09 -13.37 12.74
CA SER A 170 9.97 -12.25 13.10
C SER A 170 9.21 -11.01 13.59
N VAL A 171 7.91 -10.90 13.29
CA VAL A 171 7.04 -9.84 13.82
C VAL A 171 6.61 -10.26 15.24
N ALA A 172 7.09 -9.56 16.26
CA ALA A 172 6.90 -9.97 17.65
C ALA A 172 5.43 -10.02 18.08
N GLU A 173 4.63 -9.05 17.64
CA GLU A 173 3.23 -8.90 18.04
C GLU A 173 2.35 -8.55 16.83
N PRO A 174 2.12 -9.49 15.89
CA PRO A 174 1.38 -9.21 14.66
C PRO A 174 -0.06 -8.75 14.93
N ASP A 175 -0.66 -9.23 16.02
CA ASP A 175 -2.01 -8.85 16.44
C ASP A 175 -2.11 -7.40 16.92
N LYS A 176 -0.99 -6.77 17.36
CA LYS A 176 -0.94 -5.32 17.67
C LYS A 176 -0.96 -4.46 16.42
N VAL A 177 -0.50 -4.99 15.29
CA VAL A 177 -0.59 -4.31 13.99
C VAL A 177 -2.03 -4.34 13.49
N SER A 178 -2.59 -5.54 13.35
CA SER A 178 -3.97 -5.77 12.95
C SER A 178 -4.36 -7.23 13.22
N VAL A 179 -5.28 -7.43 14.16
CA VAL A 179 -5.85 -8.76 14.47
C VAL A 179 -6.42 -9.44 13.22
N PRO A 180 -7.32 -8.82 12.42
CA PRO A 180 -7.89 -9.52 11.27
C PRO A 180 -6.85 -9.81 10.17
N MET A 181 -5.82 -8.96 10.00
CA MET A 181 -4.71 -9.25 9.09
C MET A 181 -3.91 -10.46 9.55
N ALA A 182 -3.55 -10.52 10.84
CA ALA A 182 -2.78 -11.61 11.41
C ALA A 182 -3.55 -12.93 11.33
N GLU A 183 -4.85 -12.93 11.64
CA GLU A 183 -5.73 -14.09 11.45
C GLU A 183 -5.82 -14.48 9.97
N TYR A 184 -5.92 -13.52 9.05
CA TYR A 184 -5.99 -13.81 7.61
C TYR A 184 -4.70 -14.49 7.12
N ILE A 185 -3.53 -13.99 7.53
CA ILE A 185 -2.23 -14.58 7.20
C ILE A 185 -2.13 -16.01 7.74
N ARG A 186 -2.50 -16.24 9.01
CA ARG A 186 -2.51 -17.59 9.60
C ARG A 186 -3.44 -18.53 8.82
N GLY A 187 -4.63 -18.05 8.45
CA GLY A 187 -5.59 -18.79 7.63
C GLY A 187 -5.04 -19.15 6.25
N ARG A 188 -4.39 -18.19 5.57
CA ARG A 188 -3.71 -18.41 4.29
C ARG A 188 -2.61 -19.45 4.39
N MET A 189 -1.75 -19.36 5.42
CA MET A 189 -0.70 -20.37 5.65
C MET A 189 -1.29 -21.77 5.84
N ALA A 190 -2.31 -21.90 6.69
CA ALA A 190 -2.99 -23.18 6.91
C ALA A 190 -3.64 -23.74 5.63
N TYR A 191 -4.23 -22.86 4.81
CA TYR A 191 -4.80 -23.24 3.52
C TYR A 191 -3.74 -23.83 2.57
N GLU A 192 -2.60 -23.16 2.43
CA GLU A 192 -1.47 -23.66 1.61
C GLU A 192 -0.92 -25.00 2.12
N GLU A 193 -0.98 -25.25 3.43
CA GLU A 193 -0.59 -26.51 4.06
C GLU A 193 -1.63 -27.62 3.95
N ARG A 194 -2.74 -27.37 3.27
CA ARG A 194 -3.91 -28.25 3.18
C ARG A 194 -4.59 -28.52 4.53
N ASP A 195 -4.32 -27.73 5.56
CA ASP A 195 -5.05 -27.77 6.83
C ASP A 195 -6.32 -26.89 6.74
N SER A 196 -7.33 -27.41 6.03
CA SER A 196 -8.61 -26.74 5.84
C SER A 196 -9.33 -26.44 7.17
N ARG A 197 -9.10 -27.23 8.23
CA ARG A 197 -9.73 -27.02 9.54
C ARG A 197 -9.15 -25.78 10.21
N ALA A 198 -7.81 -25.68 10.28
CA ALA A 198 -7.15 -24.51 10.84
C ALA A 198 -7.44 -23.26 9.99
N ALA A 199 -7.41 -23.38 8.66
CA ALA A 199 -7.75 -22.28 7.76
C ALA A 199 -9.16 -21.71 8.05
N MET A 200 -10.17 -22.59 8.13
CA MET A 200 -11.54 -22.19 8.44
C MET A 200 -11.68 -21.58 9.84
N GLN A 201 -10.94 -22.10 10.83
CA GLN A 201 -10.96 -21.53 12.19
C GLN A 201 -10.48 -20.07 12.21
N HIS A 202 -9.42 -19.76 11.47
CA HIS A 202 -8.90 -18.39 11.36
C HIS A 202 -9.87 -17.48 10.60
N VAL A 203 -10.43 -17.94 9.48
CA VAL A 203 -11.47 -17.22 8.74
C VAL A 203 -12.66 -16.90 9.63
N ALA A 204 -13.18 -17.89 10.36
CA ALA A 204 -14.34 -17.72 11.24
C ALA A 204 -14.11 -16.64 12.32
N ARG A 205 -12.89 -16.47 12.84
CA ARG A 205 -12.57 -15.40 13.80
C ARG A 205 -12.66 -14.01 13.17
N ILE A 206 -12.21 -13.85 11.94
CA ILE A 206 -12.35 -12.57 11.20
C ILE A 206 -13.83 -12.26 11.00
N ILE A 207 -14.60 -13.24 10.51
CA ILE A 207 -16.04 -13.08 10.26
C ILE A 207 -16.79 -12.74 11.55
N ALA A 208 -16.51 -13.45 12.65
CA ALA A 208 -17.24 -13.29 13.91
C ALA A 208 -16.89 -11.98 14.65
N PHE A 209 -15.62 -11.57 14.65
CA PHE A 209 -15.15 -10.46 15.50
C PHE A 209 -14.78 -9.19 14.72
N HIS A 210 -14.63 -9.28 13.40
CA HIS A 210 -14.14 -8.20 12.54
C HIS A 210 -14.99 -8.03 11.26
N SER A 211 -16.29 -8.35 11.32
CA SER A 211 -17.22 -8.27 10.18
C SER A 211 -17.36 -6.89 9.51
N ARG A 212 -16.94 -5.83 10.20
CA ARG A 212 -16.95 -4.45 9.69
C ARG A 212 -15.57 -3.97 9.21
N ASP A 213 -14.55 -4.82 9.25
CA ASP A 213 -13.22 -4.47 8.75
C ASP A 213 -13.27 -4.32 7.22
N PRO A 214 -13.04 -3.11 6.67
CA PRO A 214 -13.24 -2.87 5.25
C PRO A 214 -12.15 -3.47 4.37
N GLU A 215 -10.99 -3.84 4.93
CA GLU A 215 -9.87 -4.39 4.18
C GLU A 215 -9.84 -5.92 4.25
N TRP A 216 -10.06 -6.48 5.44
CA TRP A 216 -9.80 -7.90 5.71
C TRP A 216 -11.04 -8.78 5.64
N MET A 217 -12.24 -8.20 5.75
CA MET A 217 -13.46 -8.98 5.61
C MET A 217 -13.63 -9.57 4.20
N PRO A 218 -13.51 -8.81 3.09
CA PRO A 218 -13.63 -9.38 1.74
C PRO A 218 -12.65 -10.53 1.42
N PRO A 219 -11.32 -10.41 1.67
CA PRO A 219 -10.40 -11.51 1.42
C PRO A 219 -10.64 -12.71 2.35
N ALA A 220 -11.13 -12.51 3.57
CA ALA A 220 -11.51 -13.60 4.46
C ALA A 220 -12.71 -14.40 3.92
N THR A 221 -13.75 -13.74 3.41
CA THR A 221 -14.88 -14.39 2.73
C THR A 221 -14.41 -15.16 1.50
N ALA A 222 -13.49 -14.58 0.72
CA ALA A 222 -12.88 -15.28 -0.41
C ALA A 222 -12.13 -16.55 0.02
N LEU A 223 -11.34 -16.47 1.10
CA LEU A 223 -10.64 -17.63 1.64
C LEU A 223 -11.60 -18.70 2.17
N GLU A 224 -12.74 -18.31 2.74
CA GLU A 224 -13.79 -19.26 3.13
C GLU A 224 -14.26 -20.10 1.94
N ALA A 225 -14.59 -19.45 0.83
CA ALA A 225 -15.03 -20.12 -0.39
C ALA A 225 -13.97 -21.07 -0.95
N LEU A 226 -12.70 -20.63 -0.97
CA LEU A 226 -11.56 -21.46 -1.40
C LEU A 226 -11.37 -22.68 -0.49
N VAL A 227 -11.53 -22.53 0.83
CA VAL A 227 -11.48 -23.67 1.77
C VAL A 227 -12.60 -24.67 1.49
N TYR A 228 -13.82 -24.22 1.18
CA TYR A 228 -14.91 -25.12 0.79
C TYR A 228 -14.61 -25.86 -0.53
N GLN A 229 -14.00 -25.20 -1.52
CA GLN A 229 -13.56 -25.88 -2.74
C GLN A 229 -12.52 -26.96 -2.42
N GLN A 230 -11.51 -26.65 -1.58
CA GLN A 230 -10.49 -27.61 -1.16
C GLN A 230 -11.07 -28.82 -0.41
N LEU A 231 -12.16 -28.61 0.34
CA LEU A 231 -12.88 -29.67 1.05
C LEU A 231 -13.82 -30.49 0.15
N GLY A 232 -13.90 -30.20 -1.15
CA GLY A 232 -14.84 -30.86 -2.05
C GLY A 232 -16.31 -30.52 -1.75
N GLN A 233 -16.57 -29.30 -1.25
CA GLN A 233 -17.91 -28.80 -0.91
C GLN A 233 -18.33 -27.67 -1.87
N PRO A 234 -18.46 -27.93 -3.18
CA PRO A 234 -18.67 -26.91 -4.19
C PRO A 234 -19.96 -26.10 -4.00
N GLN A 235 -21.02 -26.71 -3.49
CA GLN A 235 -22.28 -25.99 -3.24
C GLN A 235 -22.10 -24.91 -2.18
N LYS A 236 -21.31 -25.17 -1.12
CA LYS A 236 -21.02 -24.16 -0.09
C LYS A 236 -20.11 -23.06 -0.63
N ALA A 237 -19.09 -23.43 -1.42
CA ALA A 237 -18.24 -22.46 -2.09
C ALA A 237 -19.06 -21.52 -3.01
N ALA A 238 -20.03 -22.06 -3.75
CA ALA A 238 -20.91 -21.27 -4.61
C ALA A 238 -21.82 -20.30 -3.83
N VAL A 239 -22.33 -20.72 -2.67
CA VAL A 239 -23.12 -19.84 -1.79
C VAL A 239 -22.27 -18.66 -1.28
N VAL A 240 -21.08 -18.93 -0.77
CA VAL A 240 -20.16 -17.87 -0.29
C VAL A 240 -19.74 -16.97 -1.46
N ALA A 241 -19.53 -17.53 -2.65
CA ALA A 241 -19.25 -16.75 -3.84
C ALA A 241 -20.39 -15.80 -4.22
N ASP A 242 -21.65 -16.23 -4.07
CA ASP A 242 -22.82 -15.35 -4.24
C ASP A 242 -22.83 -14.20 -3.22
N GLU A 243 -22.47 -14.47 -1.97
CA GLU A 243 -22.30 -13.42 -0.96
C GLU A 243 -21.24 -12.40 -1.38
N MET A 244 -20.10 -12.84 -1.95
CA MET A 244 -19.06 -11.93 -2.42
C MET A 244 -19.53 -11.02 -3.57
N ILE A 245 -20.30 -11.58 -4.51
CA ILE A 245 -20.87 -10.82 -5.64
C ILE A 245 -21.84 -9.75 -5.13
N ILE A 246 -22.67 -10.09 -4.14
CA ILE A 246 -23.68 -9.20 -3.57
C ILE A 246 -23.06 -8.14 -2.65
N ALA A 247 -22.15 -8.55 -1.76
CA ALA A 247 -21.58 -7.69 -0.72
C ALA A 247 -20.48 -6.75 -1.23
N TYR A 248 -19.76 -7.13 -2.29
CA TYR A 248 -18.62 -6.37 -2.80
C TYR A 248 -18.75 -6.03 -4.31
N PRO A 249 -19.88 -5.45 -4.74
CA PRO A 249 -20.18 -5.26 -6.16
C PRO A 249 -19.16 -4.34 -6.84
N GLY A 250 -18.73 -4.72 -8.05
CA GLY A 250 -17.80 -3.94 -8.86
C GLY A 250 -16.36 -3.92 -8.35
N THR A 251 -16.01 -4.79 -7.41
CA THR A 251 -14.65 -4.93 -6.87
C THR A 251 -13.96 -6.17 -7.42
N ARG A 252 -12.65 -6.31 -7.17
CA ARG A 252 -11.92 -7.55 -7.47
C ARG A 252 -12.53 -8.78 -6.79
N TRP A 253 -13.23 -8.58 -5.66
CA TRP A 253 -13.82 -9.65 -4.88
C TRP A 253 -15.10 -10.17 -5.53
N SER A 254 -15.94 -9.32 -6.12
CA SER A 254 -17.09 -9.82 -6.89
C SER A 254 -16.64 -10.64 -8.10
N THR A 255 -15.61 -10.19 -8.83
CA THR A 255 -15.04 -10.94 -9.96
C THR A 255 -14.46 -12.29 -9.53
N LEU A 256 -13.78 -12.34 -8.37
CA LEU A 256 -13.31 -13.61 -7.81
C LEU A 256 -14.48 -14.52 -7.42
N GLY A 257 -15.55 -13.97 -6.85
CA GLY A 257 -16.78 -14.70 -6.55
C GLY A 257 -17.39 -15.34 -7.81
N GLU A 258 -17.55 -14.57 -8.89
CA GLU A 258 -18.02 -15.10 -10.19
C GLU A 258 -17.18 -16.28 -10.66
N LYS A 259 -15.85 -16.16 -10.59
CA LYS A 259 -14.92 -17.23 -10.94
C LYS A 259 -15.11 -18.48 -10.08
N ILE A 260 -15.13 -18.32 -8.75
CA ILE A 260 -15.31 -19.44 -7.81
C ILE A 260 -16.66 -20.13 -8.03
N LYS A 261 -17.72 -19.36 -8.25
CA LYS A 261 -19.05 -19.91 -8.53
C LYS A 261 -19.06 -20.74 -9.81
N MET A 262 -18.47 -20.23 -10.88
CA MET A 262 -18.35 -20.93 -12.16
C MET A 262 -17.57 -22.25 -12.02
N GLU A 263 -16.43 -22.21 -11.32
CA GLU A 263 -15.60 -23.40 -11.08
C GLU A 263 -16.30 -24.43 -10.20
N SER A 264 -17.03 -23.99 -9.18
CA SER A 264 -17.69 -24.86 -8.21
C SER A 264 -18.95 -25.51 -8.76
N MET A 265 -19.73 -24.79 -9.57
CA MET A 265 -20.96 -25.33 -10.15
C MET A 265 -20.71 -26.25 -11.34
N GLY A 266 -19.45 -26.34 -11.80
CA GLY A 266 -19.07 -27.08 -12.98
C GLY A 266 -19.73 -26.46 -14.20
N ASN A 267 -18.99 -25.66 -14.96
CA ASN A 267 -19.44 -25.35 -16.31
C ASN A 267 -19.32 -26.65 -17.15
N THR A 268 -20.34 -27.52 -17.03
CA THR A 268 -20.80 -28.37 -18.13
C THR A 268 -21.33 -27.43 -19.21
N GLY A 269 -20.42 -26.71 -19.87
CA GLY A 269 -20.66 -26.17 -21.18
C GLY A 269 -20.70 -27.34 -22.14
N GLY A 270 -21.89 -27.88 -22.36
CA GLY A 270 -22.24 -28.54 -23.62
C GLY A 270 -22.48 -27.49 -24.70
#